data_AF-A0A7S3HU85-F1
#
_entry.id   AF-A0A7S3HU85-F1
#
_cell.length_a   1.000
_cell.length_b   1.000
_cell.length_c   1.000
_cell.angle_alpha   90.00
_cell.angle_beta   90.00
_cell.angle_gamma   90.00
#
_symmetry.space_group_name_H-M   'P 1'
#
loop_
_entity.id
_entity.type
_entity.pdbx_description
1 polymer ?
#
loop_
_entity_poly.entity_id
_entity_poly.type
_entity_poly.pdbx_seq_one_letter_code
_entity_poly.pdbx_strand_id
1 'polypeptide(L)'
;LSGFSRQPHQRLLQLRKKVATPKQIIDLRSDTVTRPTPQMFEAMSSAPLGDEGRADCPTTMKLESKVAELFGKEAALLVPSGIMANNINLKLMAGLVGEAVVIGSNSHIINNERGSISGFASIMPWIVQ
;
A
#
# COMPACT_ATOMS: atom_id res chain seq x y z
N LEU A 1 -60.23 -6.07 35.01
CA LEU A 1 -59.79 -6.95 33.90
C LEU A 1 -59.12 -6.08 32.81
N SER A 2 -57.86 -5.67 32.99
CA SER A 2 -57.15 -4.90 31.95
C SER A 2 -55.64 -4.95 32.20
N GLY A 3 -55.00 -6.07 31.84
CA GLY A 3 -53.59 -6.28 32.14
C GLY A 3 -52.80 -7.11 31.13
N PHE A 4 -53.30 -7.34 29.92
CA PHE A 4 -52.55 -8.10 28.91
C PHE A 4 -52.51 -7.37 27.55
N SER A 5 -51.65 -6.33 27.49
CA SER A 5 -51.22 -5.75 26.21
C SER A 5 -50.03 -6.54 25.65
N ARG A 6 -50.36 -7.59 24.88
CA ARG A 6 -49.83 -7.90 23.54
C ARG A 6 -48.72 -6.92 23.07
N GLN A 7 -47.48 -7.28 22.70
CA GLN A 7 -47.11 -8.41 21.84
C GLN A 7 -45.60 -8.78 21.88
N PRO A 8 -45.23 -10.08 21.91
CA PRO A 8 -43.84 -10.55 21.86
C PRO A 8 -43.10 -10.21 20.56
N HIS A 9 -43.81 -9.99 19.44
CA HIS A 9 -43.19 -9.64 18.16
C HIS A 9 -42.51 -8.25 18.18
N GLN A 10 -43.00 -7.29 18.97
CA GLN A 10 -42.37 -5.97 19.13
C GLN A 10 -41.05 -6.04 19.90
N ARG A 11 -40.94 -6.94 20.89
CA ARG A 11 -39.68 -7.23 21.60
C ARG A 11 -38.64 -7.84 20.66
N LEU A 12 -39.04 -8.77 19.80
CA LEU A 12 -38.15 -9.38 18.79
C LEU A 12 -37.65 -8.35 17.77
N LEU A 13 -38.50 -7.43 17.33
CA LEU A 13 -38.11 -6.34 16.43
C LEU A 13 -37.14 -5.34 17.10
N GLN A 14 -37.34 -5.03 18.39
CA GLN A 14 -36.41 -4.20 19.16
C GLN A 14 -35.06 -4.89 19.41
N LEU A 15 -35.05 -6.21 19.64
CA LEU A 15 -33.83 -7.00 19.74
C LEU A 15 -33.08 -7.07 18.41
N ARG A 16 -33.80 -7.22 17.29
CA ARG A 16 -33.21 -7.23 15.94
C ARG A 16 -32.60 -5.88 15.55
N LYS A 17 -33.18 -4.76 16.03
CA LYS A 17 -32.61 -3.42 15.88
C LYS A 17 -31.40 -3.18 16.79
N LYS A 18 -31.34 -3.79 17.98
CA LYS A 18 -30.18 -3.68 18.90
C LYS A 18 -28.95 -4.49 18.47
N VAL A 19 -29.10 -5.46 17.57
CA VAL A 19 -28.02 -6.38 17.14
C VAL A 19 -27.69 -6.24 15.64
N ALA A 20 -28.12 -5.14 15.00
CA ALA A 20 -27.63 -4.81 13.67
C ALA A 20 -26.28 -4.07 13.77
N THR A 21 -25.26 -4.73 14.31
CA THR A 21 -23.88 -4.32 14.06
C THR A 21 -23.59 -4.56 12.58
N PRO A 22 -23.08 -3.58 11.83
CA PRO A 22 -22.65 -3.82 10.45
C PRO A 22 -21.68 -5.00 10.47
N LYS A 23 -21.94 -6.00 9.63
CA LYS A 23 -21.08 -7.19 9.51
C LYS A 23 -19.67 -6.71 9.15
N GLN A 24 -18.77 -6.64 10.12
CA GLN A 24 -17.36 -6.35 9.87
C GLN A 24 -16.85 -7.42 8.91
N ILE A 25 -16.46 -7.00 7.72
CA ILE A 25 -15.85 -7.88 6.73
C ILE A 25 -14.42 -8.14 7.23
N ILE A 26 -14.15 -9.37 7.63
CA ILE A 26 -12.80 -9.82 7.95
C ILE A 26 -12.14 -10.23 6.62
N ASP A 27 -11.29 -9.37 6.08
CA ASP A 27 -10.57 -9.60 4.82
C ASP A 27 -9.12 -9.98 5.10
N LEU A 28 -8.78 -11.27 4.94
CA LEU A 28 -7.45 -11.83 5.20
C LEU A 28 -6.65 -12.11 3.92
N ARG A 29 -7.06 -11.53 2.78
CA ARG A 29 -6.39 -11.80 1.49
C ARG A 29 -4.98 -11.23 1.43
N SER A 30 -4.76 -10.03 1.99
CA SER A 30 -3.48 -9.32 2.07
C SER A 30 -3.64 -8.08 2.94
N ASP A 31 -2.54 -7.61 3.54
CA ASP A 31 -2.40 -6.28 4.16
C ASP A 31 -2.62 -5.10 3.20
N THR A 32 -2.46 -5.30 1.88
CA THR A 32 -2.75 -4.28 0.86
C THR A 32 -4.22 -3.86 0.78
N VAL A 33 -5.14 -4.60 1.43
CA VAL A 33 -6.56 -4.21 1.52
C VAL A 33 -6.81 -3.12 2.57
N THR A 34 -5.77 -2.74 3.33
CA THR A 34 -5.86 -1.72 4.38
C THR A 34 -6.38 -0.40 3.82
N ARG A 35 -7.28 0.25 4.57
CA ARG A 35 -7.82 1.56 4.24
C ARG A 35 -7.22 2.64 5.15
N PRO A 36 -7.04 3.88 4.66
CA PRO A 36 -6.59 4.99 5.51
C PRO A 36 -7.51 5.16 6.72
N THR A 37 -6.93 5.39 7.89
CA THR A 37 -7.70 5.79 9.09
C THR A 37 -8.23 7.21 8.92
N PRO A 38 -9.23 7.65 9.72
CA PRO A 38 -9.70 9.04 9.68
C PRO A 38 -8.58 10.07 9.87
N GLN A 39 -7.63 9.80 10.77
CA GLN A 39 -6.49 10.68 11.03
C GLN A 39 -5.52 10.73 9.83
N MET A 40 -5.29 9.59 9.16
CA MET A 40 -4.50 9.57 7.93
C MET A 40 -5.19 10.38 6.83
N PHE A 41 -6.50 10.24 6.70
CA PHE A 41 -7.28 10.98 5.71
C PHE A 41 -7.24 12.50 5.96
N GLU A 42 -7.35 12.93 7.22
CA GLU A 42 -7.20 14.34 7.61
C GLU A 42 -5.78 14.87 7.33
N ALA A 43 -4.75 14.09 7.61
CA ALA A 43 -3.37 14.46 7.29
C ALA A 43 -3.16 14.58 5.78
N MET A 44 -3.75 13.69 4.97
CA MET A 44 -3.69 13.75 3.51
C MET A 44 -4.44 14.98 2.96
N SER A 45 -5.64 15.28 3.47
CA SER A 45 -6.47 16.37 2.95
C SER A 45 -5.94 17.76 3.31
N SER A 46 -5.19 17.87 4.39
CA SER A 46 -4.57 19.12 4.85
C SER A 46 -3.11 19.30 4.44
N ALA A 47 -2.51 18.28 3.79
CA ALA A 47 -1.10 18.31 3.41
C ALA A 47 -0.81 19.43 2.38
N PRO A 48 0.24 20.24 2.59
CA PRO A 48 0.66 21.23 1.59
C PRO A 48 1.22 20.52 0.35
N LEU A 49 0.67 20.82 -0.81
CA LEU A 49 1.07 20.23 -2.10
C LEU A 49 1.89 21.21 -2.93
N GLY A 50 2.62 20.67 -3.90
CA GLY A 50 3.34 21.40 -4.94
C GLY A 50 3.39 20.59 -6.24
N ASP A 51 4.22 21.03 -7.16
CA ASP A 51 4.63 20.39 -8.39
C ASP A 51 5.91 19.54 -8.20
N GLU A 52 5.74 18.22 -8.13
CA GLU A 52 6.87 17.28 -8.04
C GLU A 52 7.84 17.39 -9.21
N GLY A 53 7.38 17.77 -10.41
CA GLY A 53 8.26 17.94 -11.57
C GLY A 53 9.27 19.08 -11.40
N ARG A 54 9.03 19.97 -10.45
CA ARG A 54 9.91 21.08 -10.06
C ARG A 54 10.55 20.88 -8.68
N ALA A 55 10.32 19.73 -8.04
CA ALA A 55 10.77 19.41 -6.70
C ALA A 55 10.38 20.47 -5.64
N ASP A 56 9.15 20.99 -5.72
CA ASP A 56 8.67 22.06 -4.83
C ASP A 56 7.53 21.62 -3.89
N CYS A 57 7.16 20.34 -3.88
CA CYS A 57 6.13 19.80 -3.01
C CYS A 57 6.66 19.56 -1.57
N PRO A 58 6.20 20.33 -0.57
CA PRO A 58 6.75 20.26 0.78
C PRO A 58 6.47 18.92 1.47
N THR A 59 5.33 18.30 1.15
CA THR A 59 4.92 17.03 1.77
C THR A 59 5.83 15.87 1.33
N THR A 60 6.14 15.78 0.04
CA THR A 60 7.00 14.73 -0.51
C THR A 60 8.44 14.91 -0.03
N MET A 61 8.99 16.13 -0.11
CA MET A 61 10.33 16.43 0.42
C MET A 61 10.48 16.05 1.89
N LYS A 62 9.48 16.35 2.72
CA LYS A 62 9.48 15.98 4.13
C LYS A 62 9.47 14.46 4.34
N LEU A 63 8.68 13.73 3.54
CA LEU A 63 8.64 12.27 3.59
C LEU A 63 9.99 11.67 3.19
N GLU A 64 10.54 12.09 2.07
CA GLU A 64 11.80 11.59 1.53
C GLU A 64 12.97 11.88 2.45
N SER A 65 13.08 13.12 2.96
CA SER A 65 14.12 13.48 3.93
C SER A 65 14.04 12.63 5.21
N LYS A 66 12.83 12.43 5.74
CA LYS A 66 12.63 11.58 6.93
C LYS A 66 13.03 10.13 6.66
N VAL A 67 12.68 9.59 5.49
CA VAL A 67 13.02 8.19 5.13
C VAL A 67 14.52 8.04 4.90
N ALA A 68 15.16 9.01 4.24
CA ALA A 68 16.61 9.02 4.05
C ALA A 68 17.35 9.01 5.39
N GLU A 69 16.93 9.87 6.34
CA GLU A 69 17.46 9.90 7.71
C GLU A 69 17.24 8.56 8.43
N LEU A 70 16.02 8.01 8.36
CA LEU A 70 15.66 6.76 9.04
C LEU A 70 16.54 5.57 8.61
N PHE A 71 16.95 5.52 7.35
CA PHE A 71 17.79 4.44 6.81
C PHE A 71 19.28 4.81 6.68
N GLY A 72 19.69 6.01 7.13
CA GLY A 72 21.06 6.48 7.02
C GLY A 72 21.54 6.55 5.56
N LYS A 73 20.69 7.03 4.65
CA LYS A 73 20.98 7.20 3.23
C LYS A 73 21.02 8.69 2.86
N GLU A 74 21.72 9.00 1.79
CA GLU A 74 21.86 10.38 1.30
C GLU A 74 20.54 10.95 0.77
N ALA A 75 19.69 10.09 0.20
CA ALA A 75 18.40 10.48 -0.37
C ALA A 75 17.40 9.31 -0.34
N ALA A 76 16.12 9.63 -0.50
CA ALA A 76 15.03 8.70 -0.75
C ALA A 76 14.13 9.26 -1.85
N LEU A 77 13.34 8.40 -2.49
CA LEU A 77 12.42 8.77 -3.57
C LEU A 77 11.05 8.13 -3.34
N LEU A 78 10.00 8.94 -3.30
CA LEU A 78 8.62 8.47 -3.28
C LEU A 78 8.22 8.00 -4.68
N VAL A 79 7.69 6.77 -4.76
CA VAL A 79 7.16 6.22 -6.02
C VAL A 79 5.79 5.60 -5.80
N PRO A 80 4.93 5.52 -6.84
CA PRO A 80 3.54 5.05 -6.70
C PRO A 80 3.38 3.59 -6.27
N SER A 81 4.40 2.74 -6.44
CA SER A 81 4.31 1.31 -6.12
C SER A 81 5.68 0.68 -5.83
N GLY A 82 5.68 -0.41 -5.07
CA GLY A 82 6.88 -1.21 -4.81
C GLY A 82 7.49 -1.82 -6.09
N ILE A 83 6.66 -2.16 -7.09
CA ILE A 83 7.13 -2.66 -8.39
C ILE A 83 7.97 -1.60 -9.09
N MET A 84 7.52 -0.34 -9.09
CA MET A 84 8.29 0.77 -9.67
C MET A 84 9.59 1.00 -8.89
N ALA A 85 9.55 0.95 -7.55
CA ALA A 85 10.74 1.10 -6.71
C ALA A 85 11.82 0.05 -7.07
N ASN A 86 11.41 -1.22 -7.15
CA ASN A 86 12.31 -2.32 -7.50
C ASN A 86 12.90 -2.17 -8.90
N ASN A 87 12.08 -1.81 -9.89
CA ASN A 87 12.54 -1.64 -11.27
C ASN A 87 13.50 -0.46 -11.44
N ILE A 88 13.25 0.67 -10.76
CA ILE A 88 14.19 1.80 -10.75
C ILE A 88 15.51 1.37 -10.12
N ASN A 89 15.48 0.70 -8.96
CA ASN A 89 16.69 0.21 -8.30
C ASN A 89 17.48 -0.75 -9.21
N LEU A 90 16.81 -1.73 -9.82
CA LEU A 90 17.45 -2.67 -10.74
C LEU A 90 18.09 -1.95 -11.94
N LYS A 91 17.38 -0.99 -12.55
CA LYS A 91 17.90 -0.22 -13.69
C LYS A 91 19.13 0.59 -13.32
N LEU A 92 19.14 1.23 -12.16
CA LEU A 92 20.27 2.03 -11.67
C LEU A 92 21.47 1.15 -11.32
N MET A 93 21.24 -0.03 -10.75
CA MET A 93 22.30 -0.93 -10.29
C MET A 93 22.94 -1.77 -11.40
N ALA A 94 22.16 -2.19 -12.41
CA ALA A 94 22.65 -3.07 -13.47
C ALA A 94 23.42 -2.35 -14.59
N GLY A 95 23.45 -1.00 -14.60
CA GLY A 95 24.31 -0.20 -15.47
C GLY A 95 23.97 -0.24 -16.98
N LEU A 96 24.04 -1.40 -17.63
CA LEU A 96 23.84 -1.61 -19.05
C LEU A 96 22.65 -2.53 -19.35
N VAL A 97 22.09 -2.37 -20.55
CA VAL A 97 21.04 -3.24 -21.07
C VAL A 97 21.60 -4.66 -21.27
N GLY A 98 20.87 -5.65 -20.77
CA GLY A 98 21.20 -7.07 -20.92
C GLY A 98 22.11 -7.64 -19.84
N GLU A 99 22.55 -6.82 -18.87
CA GLU A 99 23.34 -7.33 -17.75
C GLU A 99 22.56 -8.32 -16.88
N ALA A 100 23.30 -9.25 -16.27
CA ALA A 100 22.75 -10.30 -15.44
C ALA A 100 22.67 -9.85 -13.98
N VAL A 101 21.50 -9.99 -13.36
CA VAL A 101 21.33 -9.76 -11.92
C VAL A 101 20.94 -11.07 -11.24
N VAL A 102 21.73 -11.47 -10.24
CA VAL A 102 21.44 -12.64 -9.41
C VAL A 102 20.21 -12.35 -8.54
N ILE A 103 19.22 -13.23 -8.59
CA ILE A 103 17.95 -13.00 -7.90
C ILE A 103 17.33 -14.31 -7.40
N GLY A 104 16.78 -14.28 -6.19
CA GLY A 104 16.13 -15.44 -5.59
C GLY A 104 14.85 -15.83 -6.32
N SER A 105 14.65 -17.13 -6.50
CA SER A 105 13.50 -17.75 -7.17
C SER A 105 12.15 -17.39 -6.53
N ASN A 106 12.13 -17.20 -5.21
CA ASN A 106 10.94 -16.79 -4.46
C ASN A 106 10.75 -15.27 -4.32
N SER A 107 11.58 -14.45 -4.97
CA SER A 107 11.47 -12.99 -4.86
C SER A 107 10.19 -12.44 -5.51
N HIS A 108 9.70 -11.31 -4.99
CA HIS A 108 8.55 -10.60 -5.55
C HIS A 108 8.80 -10.19 -7.01
N ILE A 109 10.02 -9.73 -7.31
CA ILE A 109 10.46 -9.32 -8.66
C ILE A 109 10.23 -10.42 -9.69
N ILE A 110 10.52 -11.68 -9.35
CA ILE A 110 10.29 -12.81 -10.26
C ILE A 110 8.81 -13.21 -10.30
N ASN A 111 8.16 -13.35 -9.15
CA ASN A 111 6.85 -14.01 -9.08
C ASN A 111 5.65 -13.09 -9.29
N ASN A 112 5.78 -11.79 -8.98
CA ASN A 112 4.64 -10.87 -8.84
C ASN A 112 4.78 -9.57 -9.66
N GLU A 113 5.91 -9.36 -10.35
CA GLU A 113 6.15 -8.12 -11.11
C GLU A 113 6.05 -8.29 -12.62
N ARG A 114 5.39 -9.37 -13.08
CA ARG A 114 5.02 -9.59 -14.49
C ARG A 114 6.20 -9.52 -15.47
N GLY A 115 7.38 -9.97 -15.05
CA GLY A 115 8.57 -9.96 -15.89
C GLY A 115 9.12 -8.55 -16.19
N SER A 116 8.74 -7.54 -15.40
CA SER A 116 9.18 -6.15 -15.58
C SER A 116 10.70 -5.99 -15.53
N ILE A 117 11.42 -6.82 -14.76
CA ILE A 117 12.89 -6.86 -14.77
C ILE A 117 13.47 -7.02 -16.19
N SER A 118 12.87 -7.86 -17.04
CA SER A 118 13.34 -8.06 -18.41
C SER A 118 12.65 -7.15 -19.40
N GLY A 119 11.33 -6.95 -19.28
CA GLY A 119 10.57 -6.14 -20.23
C GLY A 119 10.80 -4.63 -20.09
N PHE A 120 10.87 -4.13 -18.86
CA PHE A 120 11.01 -2.71 -18.57
C PHE A 120 12.45 -2.35 -18.18
N ALA A 121 13.03 -3.09 -17.24
CA ALA A 121 14.39 -2.81 -16.81
C ALA A 121 15.46 -3.31 -17.79
N SER A 122 15.10 -4.17 -18.75
CA SER A 122 16.01 -4.72 -19.77
C SER A 122 17.19 -5.48 -19.17
N ILE A 123 16.95 -6.19 -18.07
CA ILE A 123 17.94 -6.95 -17.30
C ILE A 123 17.66 -8.45 -17.46
N MET A 124 18.72 -9.24 -17.54
CA MET A 124 18.62 -10.70 -17.54
C MET A 124 18.61 -11.21 -16.09
N PRO A 125 17.52 -11.82 -15.59
CA PRO A 125 17.52 -12.42 -14.27
C PRO A 125 18.35 -13.72 -14.28
N TRP A 126 19.37 -13.79 -13.43
CA TRP A 126 20.01 -15.06 -13.06
C TRP A 126 19.33 -15.60 -11.81
N ILE A 127 18.36 -16.47 -12.02
CA ILE A 127 17.53 -17.00 -10.94
C ILE A 127 18.29 -18.08 -10.17
N VAL A 128 18.36 -17.93 -8.85
CA VAL A 128 18.95 -18.90 -7.91
C VAL A 128 17.89 -19.38 -6.91
N GLN A 129 18.01 -20.62 -6.43
CA GLN A 129 17.06 -21.21 -5.48
C GLN A 129 17.21 -20.62 -4.07
#